data_AF-A0A1Q6LI29-F1
#
_entry.id   AF-A0A1Q6LI29-F1
#
_cell.length_a   1.000
_cell.length_b   1.000
_cell.length_c   1.000
_cell.angle_alpha   90.00
_cell.angle_beta   90.00
_cell.angle_gamma   90.00
#
_symmetry.space_group_name_H-M   'P 1'
#
loop_
_entity.id
_entity.type
_entity.pdbx_description
1 polymer ?
#
loop_
_entity_poly.entity_id
_entity_poly.type
_entity_poly.pdbx_seq_one_letter_code
_entity_poly.pdbx_strand_id
1 'polypeptide(L)'
;MVLIFTDNEILNKDLNKNIENSRVVYYPDYILEEKEANVLIATLQPNKYNFKDFMFKVREKNIRVILILENEQIPELKDALFLGIYDFIFDPFEIEDIKRKVAISTPFSEISKYIEKYLN
;
A
#
# COMPACT_ATOMS: atom_id res chain seq x y z
N MET A 1 8.70 2.84 -11.00
CA MET A 1 9.08 3.75 -9.91
C MET A 1 8.20 3.47 -8.71
N VAL A 2 8.79 3.47 -7.50
CA VAL A 2 8.05 3.28 -6.24
C VAL A 2 7.61 4.65 -5.71
N LEU A 3 6.31 4.83 -5.47
CA LEU A 3 5.77 6.03 -4.83
C LEU A 3 5.56 5.78 -3.34
N ILE A 4 5.93 6.74 -2.50
CA ILE A 4 5.79 6.66 -1.04
C ILE A 4 4.81 7.73 -0.57
N PHE A 5 3.69 7.30 0.01
CA PHE A 5 2.58 8.15 0.41
C PHE A 5 2.05 7.73 1.80
N THR A 6 2.83 7.99 2.85
CA THR A 6 2.53 7.47 4.20
C THR A 6 2.04 8.53 5.21
N ASP A 7 1.99 9.80 4.82
CA ASP A 7 1.72 10.96 5.71
C ASP A 7 2.61 11.06 6.95
N ASN A 8 3.70 10.31 6.98
CA ASN A 8 4.66 10.28 8.07
C ASN A 8 6.05 10.65 7.52
N GLU A 9 6.53 11.84 7.88
CA GLU A 9 7.80 12.36 7.32
C GLU A 9 9.02 11.52 7.67
N ILE A 10 9.06 10.93 8.87
CA ILE A 10 10.17 10.08 9.30
C ILE A 10 10.17 8.80 8.45
N LEU A 11 9.01 8.14 8.36
CA LEU A 11 8.85 6.94 7.56
C LEU A 11 9.11 7.21 6.06
N ASN A 12 8.59 8.31 5.52
CA ASN A 12 8.83 8.75 4.14
C ASN A 12 10.33 8.86 3.85
N LYS A 13 11.08 9.52 4.74
CA LYS A 13 12.52 9.70 4.62
C LYS A 13 13.27 8.38 4.70
N ASP A 14 12.92 7.53 5.66
CA ASP A 14 13.58 6.24 5.85
C ASP A 14 13.32 5.31 4.66
N LEU A 15 12.08 5.25 4.16
CA LEU A 15 11.75 4.50 2.96
C LEU A 15 12.49 5.01 1.73
N ASN A 16 12.51 6.33 1.52
CA ASN A 16 13.14 6.92 0.35
C ASN A 16 14.67 6.70 0.33
N LYS A 17 15.30 6.65 1.50
CA LYS A 17 16.73 6.32 1.64
C LYS A 17 17.04 4.85 1.33
N ASN A 18 16.11 3.95 1.61
CA ASN A 18 16.34 2.49 1.59
C ASN A 18 15.74 1.78 0.36
N ILE A 19 14.92 2.46 -0.44
CA ILE A 19 14.27 1.91 -1.62
C ILE A 19 14.76 2.67 -2.85
N GLU A 20 15.43 1.96 -3.75
CA GLU A 20 15.91 2.52 -5.01
C GLU A 20 14.75 2.90 -5.94
N ASN A 21 14.98 3.91 -6.79
CA ASN A 21 13.97 4.44 -7.72
C ASN A 21 12.62 4.72 -7.02
N SER A 22 12.70 5.39 -5.86
CA SER A 22 11.54 5.79 -5.08
C SER A 22 11.37 7.31 -5.00
N ARG A 23 10.13 7.75 -4.84
CA ARG A 23 9.77 9.17 -4.69
C ARG A 23 8.70 9.33 -3.61
N VAL A 24 8.95 10.24 -2.67
CA VAL A 24 7.94 10.69 -1.71
C VAL A 24 6.96 11.61 -2.42
N VAL A 25 5.67 11.36 -2.22
CA VAL A 25 4.58 12.11 -2.82
C VAL A 25 3.59 12.53 -1.74
N TYR A 26 2.92 13.66 -1.96
CA TYR A 26 2.04 14.27 -0.96
C TYR A 26 0.59 14.41 -1.41
N TYR A 27 0.34 14.26 -2.72
CA TYR A 27 -0.96 14.50 -3.33
C TYR A 27 -1.45 13.25 -4.09
N PRO A 28 -2.71 12.83 -3.86
CA PRO A 28 -3.32 11.72 -4.59
C PRO A 28 -3.27 11.89 -6.12
N ASP A 29 -3.51 13.09 -6.63
CA ASP A 29 -3.58 13.34 -8.08
C ASP A 29 -2.25 13.03 -8.78
N TYR A 30 -1.13 13.36 -8.13
CA TYR A 30 0.20 13.05 -8.65
C TYR A 30 0.41 11.55 -8.84
N ILE A 31 -0.08 10.73 -7.90
CA ILE A 31 0.01 9.26 -7.97
C ILE A 31 -0.76 8.73 -9.19
N LEU A 32 -1.89 9.36 -9.52
CA LEU A 32 -2.72 8.96 -10.65
C LEU A 32 -2.15 9.43 -11.99
N GLU A 33 -1.43 10.55 -12.02
CA GLU A 33 -0.85 11.11 -13.24
C GLU A 33 0.53 10.52 -13.58
N GLU A 34 1.28 10.05 -12.59
CA GLU A 34 2.62 9.50 -12.77
C GLU A 34 2.60 8.20 -13.58
N LYS A 35 3.22 8.24 -14.76
CA LYS A 35 3.17 7.15 -15.75
C LYS A 35 4.16 6.04 -15.45
N GLU A 36 5.24 6.34 -14.72
CA GLU A 36 6.28 5.37 -14.38
C GLU A 36 6.00 4.65 -13.05
N ALA A 37 4.93 5.01 -12.35
CA ALA A 37 4.55 4.38 -11.09
C ALA A 37 4.17 2.91 -11.32
N ASN A 38 4.80 2.01 -10.57
CA ASN A 38 4.48 0.57 -10.60
C ASN A 38 4.17 0.00 -9.21
N VAL A 39 4.65 0.66 -8.16
CA VAL A 39 4.37 0.32 -6.77
C VAL A 39 4.02 1.60 -6.01
N LEU A 40 2.98 1.53 -5.16
CA LEU A 40 2.60 2.55 -4.21
C LEU A 40 2.74 1.97 -2.79
N ILE A 41 3.56 2.59 -1.95
CA ILE A 41 3.59 2.34 -0.51
C ILE A 41 2.69 3.38 0.14
N ALA A 42 1.63 2.94 0.83
CA ALA A 42 0.63 3.83 1.38
C ALA A 42 0.21 3.45 2.80
N THR A 43 -0.24 4.44 3.55
CA THR A 43 -1.01 4.29 4.79
C THR A 43 -2.43 4.79 4.57
N LEU A 44 -3.33 4.46 5.51
CA LEU A 44 -4.65 5.09 5.56
C LEU A 44 -4.52 6.57 5.89
N GLN A 45 -5.13 7.44 5.08
CA GLN A 45 -5.13 8.90 5.28
C GLN A 45 -6.56 9.45 5.11
N PRO A 46 -7.45 9.27 6.11
CA PRO A 46 -8.89 9.57 6.00
C PRO A 46 -9.20 11.01 5.59
N ASN A 47 -8.34 11.96 5.95
CA ASN A 47 -8.54 13.39 5.67
C ASN A 47 -8.10 13.81 4.26
N LYS A 48 -7.43 12.93 3.50
CA LYS A 48 -6.87 13.27 2.18
C LYS A 48 -7.66 12.70 1.02
N TYR A 49 -8.31 11.55 1.19
CA TYR A 49 -9.04 10.88 0.11
C TYR A 49 -10.04 9.86 0.66
N ASN A 50 -11.05 9.52 -0.15
CA ASN A 50 -11.86 8.32 0.08
C ASN A 50 -11.01 7.09 -0.25
N PHE A 51 -10.74 6.24 0.75
CA PHE A 51 -9.81 5.13 0.61
C PHE A 51 -10.16 4.18 -0.54
N LYS A 52 -11.41 3.73 -0.59
CA LYS A 52 -11.87 2.75 -1.56
C LYS A 52 -11.80 3.28 -2.98
N ASP A 53 -12.29 4.50 -3.21
CA ASP A 53 -12.30 5.12 -4.54
C ASP A 53 -10.88 5.40 -5.03
N PHE A 54 -10.00 5.87 -4.15
CA PHE A 54 -8.61 6.13 -4.50
C PHE A 54 -7.86 4.83 -4.82
N MET A 55 -7.96 3.83 -3.96
CA MET A 55 -7.30 2.54 -4.18
C MET A 55 -7.83 1.85 -5.43
N PHE A 56 -9.11 1.97 -5.75
CA PHE A 56 -9.67 1.49 -7.01
C PHE A 56 -8.95 2.14 -8.21
N LYS A 57 -8.83 3.47 -8.25
CA LYS A 57 -8.15 4.20 -9.33
C LYS A 57 -6.67 3.84 -9.46
N VAL A 58 -5.99 3.63 -8.33
CA VAL A 58 -4.59 3.17 -8.31
C VAL A 58 -4.49 1.76 -8.91
N ARG A 59 -5.37 0.83 -8.50
CA ARG A 59 -5.37 -0.55 -8.98
C ARG A 59 -5.81 -0.67 -10.44
N GLU A 60 -6.71 0.18 -10.92
CA GLU A 60 -7.10 0.28 -12.34
C GLU A 60 -5.89 0.57 -13.24
N LYS A 61 -4.90 1.30 -12.72
CA LYS A 61 -3.63 1.57 -13.41
C LYS A 61 -2.60 0.45 -13.30
N ASN A 62 -2.97 -0.70 -12.74
CA ASN A 62 -2.09 -1.83 -12.41
C ASN A 62 -0.96 -1.48 -11.44
N ILE A 63 -1.05 -0.35 -10.73
CA ILE A 63 -0.06 0.02 -9.71
C ILE A 63 -0.25 -0.90 -8.51
N ARG A 64 0.75 -1.70 -8.18
CA ARG A 64 0.74 -2.59 -7.00
C ARG A 64 0.76 -1.73 -5.74
N VAL A 65 -0.05 -2.09 -4.74
CA VAL A 65 -0.12 -1.34 -3.48
C VAL A 65 0.48 -2.17 -2.36
N ILE A 66 1.42 -1.59 -1.63
CA ILE A 66 1.94 -2.07 -0.35
C ILE A 66 1.30 -1.21 0.73
N LEU A 67 0.34 -1.77 1.45
CA LEU A 67 -0.50 -1.04 2.39
C LEU A 67 -0.03 -1.27 3.83
N ILE A 68 0.35 -0.20 4.53
CA ILE A 68 0.73 -0.24 5.93
C ILE A 68 -0.51 0.04 6.77
N LEU A 69 -0.80 -0.88 7.68
CA LEU A 69 -2.03 -0.93 8.45
C LEU A 69 -1.71 -1.06 9.95
N GLU A 70 -2.59 -0.56 10.82
CA GLU A 70 -2.40 -0.70 12.26
C GLU A 70 -2.51 -2.17 12.69
N ASN A 71 -3.56 -2.87 12.24
CA ASN A 71 -3.82 -4.28 12.56
C ASN A 71 -4.88 -4.88 11.61
N GLU A 72 -5.19 -6.16 11.78
CA GLU A 72 -6.13 -6.91 10.94
C GLU A 72 -7.62 -6.63 11.18
N GLN A 73 -7.96 -5.83 12.20
CA GLN A 73 -9.34 -5.55 12.61
C GLN A 73 -9.91 -4.32 11.93
N ILE A 74 -9.08 -3.53 11.25
CA ILE A 74 -9.53 -2.31 10.57
C ILE A 74 -10.48 -2.65 9.41
N PRO A 75 -11.52 -1.83 9.18
CA PRO A 75 -12.52 -2.11 8.15
C PRO A 75 -11.97 -2.04 6.72
N GLU A 76 -10.99 -1.18 6.47
CA GLU A 76 -10.38 -0.97 5.15
C GLU A 76 -9.63 -2.20 4.63
N LEU A 77 -9.24 -3.13 5.51
CA LEU A 77 -8.61 -4.39 5.08
C LEU A 77 -9.55 -5.17 4.15
N LYS A 78 -10.86 -5.19 4.43
CA LYS A 78 -11.84 -5.86 3.57
C LYS A 78 -11.81 -5.26 2.17
N ASP A 79 -11.93 -3.94 2.07
CA ASP A 79 -11.94 -3.22 0.79
C ASP A 79 -10.63 -3.41 0.04
N ALA A 80 -9.48 -3.35 0.74
CA ALA A 80 -8.17 -3.60 0.15
C ALA A 80 -8.09 -5.00 -0.49
N LEU A 81 -8.54 -6.04 0.22
CA LEU A 81 -8.56 -7.41 -0.29
C LEU A 81 -9.44 -7.57 -1.53
N PHE A 82 -10.63 -6.96 -1.55
CA PHE A 82 -11.53 -6.99 -2.72
C PHE A 82 -10.95 -6.24 -3.93
N LEU A 83 -10.09 -5.25 -3.70
CA LEU A 83 -9.36 -4.53 -4.75
C LEU A 83 -8.07 -5.24 -5.19
N GLY A 84 -7.80 -6.45 -4.68
CA GLY A 84 -6.59 -7.22 -5.00
C GLY A 84 -5.31 -6.63 -4.38
N ILE A 85 -5.44 -5.89 -3.28
CA ILE A 85 -4.31 -5.39 -2.50
C ILE A 85 -3.93 -6.45 -1.49
N TYR A 86 -2.90 -7.23 -1.85
CA TYR A 86 -2.45 -8.40 -1.11
C TYR A 86 -1.16 -8.16 -0.35
N ASP A 87 -0.43 -7.10 -0.69
CA ASP A 87 0.75 -6.70 0.06
C ASP A 87 0.32 -5.70 1.12
N PHE A 88 0.15 -6.19 2.34
CA PHE A 88 -0.01 -5.34 3.50
C PHE A 88 0.92 -5.77 4.63
N ILE A 89 1.22 -4.82 5.50
CA ILE A 89 2.08 -4.98 6.66
C ILE A 89 1.34 -4.34 7.84
N PHE A 90 1.36 -5.01 8.98
CA PHE A 90 0.78 -4.50 10.23
C PHE A 90 1.85 -3.88 11.12
N ASP A 91 1.47 -2.88 11.92
CA ASP A 91 2.32 -2.38 12.99
C ASP A 91 2.46 -3.41 14.13
N PRO A 92 3.65 -3.51 14.78
CA PRO A 92 4.90 -2.87 14.40
C PRO A 92 5.60 -3.61 13.23
N PHE A 93 6.40 -2.87 12.45
CA PHE A 93 7.20 -3.44 11.35
C PHE A 93 8.60 -2.82 11.28
N GLU A 94 9.49 -3.46 10.52
CA GLU A 94 10.79 -2.92 10.15
C GLU A 94 10.83 -2.48 8.67
N ILE A 95 11.74 -1.57 8.32
CA ILE A 95 11.91 -1.12 6.93
C ILE A 95 12.24 -2.31 5.99
N GLU A 96 12.89 -3.35 6.50
CA GLU A 96 13.22 -4.55 5.73
C GLU A 96 11.97 -5.35 5.32
N ASP A 97 10.89 -5.31 6.12
CA ASP A 97 9.62 -5.94 5.77
C ASP A 97 9.01 -5.28 4.52
N ILE A 98 9.05 -3.94 4.47
CA ILE A 98 8.56 -3.18 3.31
C ILE A 98 9.44 -3.44 2.09
N LYS A 99 10.78 -3.43 2.25
CA LYS A 99 11.71 -3.74 1.16
C LYS A 99 11.45 -5.12 0.56
N ARG A 100 11.20 -6.12 1.41
CA ARG A 100 10.86 -7.47 0.96
C ARG A 100 9.57 -7.48 0.15
N LYS A 101 8.53 -6.76 0.60
CA LYS A 101 7.30 -6.61 -0.19
C LYS A 101 7.58 -5.89 -1.50
N VAL A 102 8.38 -4.82 -1.55
CA VAL A 102 8.75 -4.19 -2.84
C VAL A 102 9.37 -5.20 -3.80
N ALA A 103 10.30 -6.03 -3.31
CA ALA A 103 11.00 -7.02 -4.12
C ALA A 103 10.13 -8.20 -4.58
N ILE A 104 9.26 -8.71 -3.71
CA ILE A 104 8.51 -9.96 -3.94
C ILE A 104 7.03 -9.75 -3.59
N SER A 105 6.14 -10.10 -4.53
CA SER A 105 4.70 -10.11 -4.30
C SER A 105 4.27 -11.20 -3.34
N THR A 106 3.39 -10.84 -2.42
CA THR A 106 2.80 -11.80 -1.48
C THR A 106 1.93 -12.80 -2.24
N PRO A 107 2.19 -14.11 -2.13
CA PRO A 107 1.36 -15.11 -2.79
C PRO A 107 -0.02 -15.17 -2.11
N PHE A 108 -1.05 -15.48 -2.90
CA PHE A 108 -2.42 -15.57 -2.40
C PHE A 108 -2.59 -16.58 -1.25
N SER A 109 -1.75 -17.63 -1.21
CA SER A 109 -1.75 -18.62 -0.13
C SER A 109 -1.47 -18.04 1.26
N GLU A 110 -0.74 -16.92 1.35
CA GLU A 110 -0.52 -16.20 2.62
C GLU A 110 -1.69 -15.28 2.97
N ILE A 111 -2.47 -14.89 1.98
CA ILE A 111 -3.56 -13.92 2.11
C ILE A 111 -4.91 -14.58 2.33
N SER A 112 -5.09 -15.82 1.88
CA SER A 112 -6.35 -16.57 1.93
C SER A 112 -7.02 -16.53 3.31
N LYS A 113 -6.25 -16.65 4.39
CA LYS A 113 -6.75 -16.59 5.78
C LYS A 113 -7.47 -15.27 6.13
N TYR A 114 -7.10 -14.16 5.51
CA TYR A 114 -7.75 -12.86 5.72
C TYR A 114 -9.03 -12.69 4.90
N ILE A 115 -9.16 -13.46 3.81
CA ILE A 115 -10.31 -13.43 2.91
C ILE A 115 -11.38 -14.44 3.36
N GLU A 116 -10.96 -15.58 3.89
CA GLU A 116 -11.83 -16.70 4.26
C GLU A 116 -13.01 -16.28 5.14
N LYS A 117 -12.78 -15.35 6.08
CA LYS A 117 -13.83 -14.79 6.95
C LYS A 117 -14.95 -14.03 6.23
N TYR A 118 -14.77 -13.69 4.95
CA TYR A 118 -15.75 -12.98 4.11
C TYR A 118 -16.41 -13.87 3.06
N LEU A 119 -16.02 -15.15 2.96
CA LEU A 119 -16.59 -16.09 1.98
C LEU A 119 -17.87 -16.79 2.46
N ASN A 120 -18.28 -16.55 3.71
CA ASN A 120 -19.43 -17.18 4.37
C ASN A 120 -20.52 -16.17 4.70
#